data_AF-A0A2S2QI98-F1
#
_entry.id   AF-A0A2S2QI98-F1
#
_cell.length_a   1.000
_cell.length_b   1.000
_cell.length_c   1.000
_cell.angle_alpha   90.00
_cell.angle_beta   90.00
_cell.angle_gamma   90.00
#
_symmetry.space_group_name_H-M   'P 1'
#
loop_
_entity.id
_entity.type
_entity.pdbx_description
1 polymer ?
#
loop_
_entity_poly.entity_id
_entity_poly.type
_entity_poly.pdbx_seq_one_letter_code
_entity_poly.pdbx_strand_id
1 'polypeptide(L)'
;MWNTENNFKENILNIFKISDLHSQYKEDNTHEVEGSDSNYCFICYDQLDIVPKEQTKTCTYEKCDALYHMTCICEWLLNSGSTPMFEHLQGKCPQCEEDMLVALENFDLIKT
;
A
#
# COMPACT_ATOMS: atom_id res chain seq x y z
N MET A 1 9.25 5.73 25.25
CA MET A 1 8.31 5.66 26.40
C MET A 1 7.39 6.87 26.27
N TRP A 2 6.07 6.69 26.45
CA TRP A 2 5.11 7.79 26.31
C TRP A 2 5.24 8.75 27.51
N ASN A 3 5.36 10.06 27.26
CA ASN A 3 5.43 11.09 28.29
C ASN A 3 4.14 11.91 28.29
N THR A 4 3.47 12.00 29.44
CA THR A 4 2.24 12.77 29.62
C THR A 4 2.42 14.29 29.57
N GLU A 5 3.66 14.77 29.73
CA GLU A 5 4.01 16.19 29.61
C GLU A 5 4.23 16.63 28.16
N ASN A 6 4.51 15.66 27.26
CA ASN A 6 4.66 15.91 25.84
C ASN A 6 3.29 15.92 25.15
N ASN A 7 3.13 16.76 24.14
CA ASN A 7 1.99 16.65 23.24
C ASN A 7 2.08 15.39 22.35
N PHE A 8 1.01 15.09 21.63
CA PHE A 8 0.94 13.90 20.76
C PHE A 8 2.08 13.86 19.73
N LYS A 9 2.31 14.95 19.00
CA LYS A 9 3.38 15.03 17.98
C LYS A 9 4.74 14.74 18.59
N GLU A 10 5.06 15.40 19.70
CA GLU A 10 6.33 15.21 20.42
C GLU A 10 6.52 13.77 20.89
N ASN A 11 5.46 13.13 21.39
CA ASN A 11 5.53 11.73 21.77
C ASN A 11 5.83 10.82 20.57
N ILE A 12 5.18 11.04 19.42
CA ILE A 12 5.45 10.29 18.19
C ILE A 12 6.91 10.48 17.75
N LEU A 13 7.38 11.73 17.64
CA LEU A 13 8.76 12.04 17.27
C LEU A 13 9.78 11.36 18.20
N ASN A 14 9.54 11.40 19.52
CA ASN A 14 10.41 10.79 20.52
C ASN A 14 10.39 9.25 20.49
N ILE A 15 9.23 8.63 20.24
CA ILE A 15 9.11 7.18 20.15
C ILE A 15 9.88 6.65 18.93
N PHE A 16 9.68 7.29 17.77
CA PHE A 16 10.34 6.89 16.53
C PHE A 16 11.76 7.44 16.39
N LYS A 17 12.21 8.29 17.32
CA LYS A 17 13.52 8.95 17.35
C LYS A 17 13.81 9.74 16.06
N ILE A 18 12.80 10.47 15.59
CA ILE A 18 12.87 11.32 14.41
C ILE A 18 12.68 12.78 14.79
N SER A 19 13.31 13.69 14.05
CA SER A 19 13.28 15.12 14.35
C SER A 19 12.01 15.82 13.84
N ASP A 20 11.42 15.32 12.75
CA ASP A 20 10.17 15.82 12.20
C ASP A 20 9.45 14.74 11.37
N LEU A 21 8.16 14.92 11.14
CA LEU A 21 7.36 14.07 10.25
C LEU A 21 7.42 14.65 8.85
N HIS A 22 7.91 13.88 7.87
CA HIS A 22 7.84 14.29 6.48
C HIS A 22 6.38 14.34 6.03
N SER A 23 5.86 15.56 5.80
CA SER A 23 4.60 15.76 5.12
C SER A 23 4.76 15.33 3.66
N GLN A 24 4.35 14.10 3.34
CA GLN A 24 4.17 13.67 1.95
C GLN A 24 2.80 14.08 1.37
N TYR A 25 2.11 15.04 1.99
CA TYR A 25 1.03 15.77 1.31
C TYR A 25 1.67 16.79 0.35
N LYS A 26 2.28 16.29 -0.73
CA LYS A 26 2.21 17.05 -1.97
C LYS A 26 0.79 16.78 -2.47
N GLU A 27 -0.03 17.82 -2.53
CA GLU A 27 -1.09 17.83 -3.53
C GLU A 27 -0.38 17.52 -4.85
N ASP A 28 -0.65 16.32 -5.40
CA ASP A 28 -0.19 15.95 -6.73
C ASP A 28 -0.82 16.95 -7.70
N ASN A 29 -0.12 18.06 -7.91
CA ASN A 29 -0.23 18.85 -9.12
C ASN A 29 0.11 17.89 -10.24
N THR A 30 -0.93 17.28 -10.82
CA THR A 30 -1.01 16.76 -12.19
C THR A 30 0.34 16.65 -12.88
N HIS A 31 1.17 15.70 -12.43
CA HIS A 31 2.19 15.15 -13.29
C HIS A 31 1.43 14.15 -14.15
N GLU A 32 0.97 14.64 -15.31
CA GLU A 32 0.81 13.78 -16.48
C GLU A 32 2.14 13.02 -16.60
N VAL A 33 2.15 11.78 -16.10
CA VAL A 33 3.26 10.86 -16.33
C VAL A 33 3.11 10.45 -17.79
N GLU A 34 3.74 11.24 -18.66
CA GLU A 34 4.08 10.82 -20.01
C GLU A 34 4.90 9.52 -19.89
N GLY A 35 4.27 8.41 -20.25
CA GLY A 35 4.97 7.18 -20.66
C GLY A 35 5.34 6.19 -19.54
N SER A 36 4.37 5.43 -19.04
CA SER A 36 4.60 4.02 -18.73
C SER A 36 3.39 3.20 -19.19
N ASP A 37 3.59 2.34 -20.16
CA ASP A 37 2.59 1.45 -20.82
C ASP A 37 1.98 0.37 -19.89
N SER A 38 2.01 0.54 -18.57
CA SER A 38 1.78 -0.54 -17.61
C SER A 38 0.81 -0.17 -16.48
N ASN A 39 -0.35 0.42 -16.84
CA ASN A 39 -1.52 0.50 -15.94
C ASN A 39 -2.33 -0.81 -15.94
N TYR A 40 -1.65 -1.96 -15.89
CA TYR A 40 -2.29 -3.28 -15.89
C TYR A 40 -1.94 -4.03 -14.61
N CYS A 41 -2.90 -4.80 -14.11
CA CYS A 41 -2.65 -5.68 -12.98
C CYS A 41 -1.77 -6.85 -13.40
N PHE A 42 -0.73 -7.16 -12.63
CA PHE A 42 0.19 -8.28 -12.88
C PHE A 42 -0.41 -9.67 -12.56
N ILE A 43 -1.68 -9.75 -12.13
CA ILE A 43 -2.40 -11.01 -11.86
C ILE A 43 -3.43 -11.28 -12.95
N CYS A 44 -4.38 -10.35 -13.18
CA CYS A 44 -5.44 -10.56 -14.17
C CYS A 44 -5.13 -9.96 -15.55
N TYR A 45 -4.08 -9.14 -15.67
CA TYR A 45 -3.72 -8.41 -16.88
C TYR A 45 -4.77 -7.41 -17.38
N ASP A 46 -5.82 -7.16 -16.61
CA ASP A 46 -6.80 -6.10 -16.89
C ASP A 46 -6.29 -4.74 -16.44
N GLN A 47 -6.88 -3.69 -17.02
CA GLN A 47 -6.55 -2.31 -16.71
C GLN A 47 -6.88 -1.99 -15.25
N LEU A 48 -5.99 -1.25 -14.59
CA LEU A 48 -6.19 -0.78 -13.22
C LEU A 48 -7.09 0.45 -13.20
N ASP A 49 -7.96 0.52 -12.20
CA ASP A 49 -8.85 1.65 -12.01
C ASP A 49 -8.03 2.92 -11.71
N ILE A 50 -8.13 3.91 -12.60
CA ILE A 50 -7.33 5.15 -12.56
C ILE A 50 -7.84 6.09 -11.42
N VAL A 51 -8.92 5.73 -10.73
CA VAL A 51 -9.58 6.51 -9.67
C VAL A 51 -10.13 5.58 -8.59
N PRO A 52 -9.99 5.86 -7.28
CA PRO A 52 -8.88 6.49 -6.57
C PRO A 52 -7.71 5.49 -6.39
N LYS A 53 -6.49 5.99 -6.17
CA LYS A 53 -5.26 5.20 -5.86
C LYS A 53 -5.45 4.09 -4.81
N GLU A 54 -6.51 4.18 -4.01
CA GLU A 54 -6.95 3.24 -3.00
C GLU A 54 -7.23 1.83 -3.55
N GLN A 55 -7.64 1.67 -4.80
CA GLN A 55 -8.00 0.36 -5.35
C GLN A 55 -6.82 -0.42 -5.95
N THR A 56 -5.61 0.13 -5.85
CA THR A 56 -4.39 -0.46 -6.41
C THR A 56 -3.32 -0.67 -5.36
N LYS A 57 -2.53 -1.74 -5.51
CA LYS A 57 -1.40 -2.05 -4.64
C LYS A 57 -0.12 -2.19 -5.45
N THR A 58 0.89 -1.41 -5.09
CA THR A 58 2.27 -1.56 -5.59
C THR A 58 3.08 -2.45 -4.64
N CYS A 59 4.04 -3.18 -5.21
CA CYS A 59 5.08 -3.83 -4.42
C CYS A 59 5.87 -2.82 -3.58
N THR A 60 6.25 -3.21 -2.36
CA THR A 60 7.06 -2.39 -1.46
C THR A 60 8.56 -2.47 -1.77
N TYR A 61 8.97 -3.44 -2.59
CA TYR A 61 10.36 -3.57 -3.02
C TYR A 61 10.67 -2.62 -4.17
N GLU A 62 11.61 -1.69 -3.97
CA GLU A 62 11.91 -0.59 -4.92
C GLU A 62 12.31 -1.04 -6.33
N LYS A 63 12.81 -2.28 -6.49
CA LYS A 63 13.16 -2.83 -7.80
C LYS A 63 12.03 -3.65 -8.45
N CYS A 64 10.86 -3.69 -7.82
CA CYS A 64 9.67 -4.35 -8.34
C CYS A 64 8.61 -3.29 -8.66
N ASP A 65 8.26 -3.22 -9.94
CA ASP A 65 7.24 -2.33 -10.51
C ASP A 65 5.85 -2.97 -10.56
N ALA A 66 5.67 -4.13 -9.92
CA ALA A 66 4.43 -4.87 -9.99
C ALA A 66 3.29 -4.10 -9.32
N LEU A 67 2.19 -4.02 -10.05
CA LEU A 67 0.98 -3.30 -9.69
C LEU A 67 -0.22 -4.25 -9.76
N TYR A 68 -1.12 -4.17 -8.78
CA TYR A 68 -2.22 -5.11 -8.64
C TYR A 68 -3.53 -4.40 -8.31
N HIS A 69 -4.66 -4.93 -8.78
CA HIS A 69 -5.94 -4.61 -8.14
C HIS A 69 -5.91 -5.11 -6.70
N MET A 70 -6.52 -4.34 -5.80
CA MET A 70 -6.66 -4.75 -4.40
C MET A 70 -7.37 -6.10 -4.28
N THR A 71 -8.39 -6.37 -5.11
CA THR A 71 -9.09 -7.65 -5.15
C THR A 71 -8.16 -8.81 -5.51
N CYS A 72 -7.44 -8.69 -6.63
CA CYS A 72 -6.54 -9.73 -7.11
C CYS A 72 -5.44 -10.08 -6.10
N ILE A 73 -4.80 -9.07 -5.51
CA ILE A 73 -3.71 -9.33 -4.55
C ILE A 73 -4.25 -9.90 -3.23
N CYS A 74 -5.41 -9.45 -2.75
CA CYS A 74 -6.01 -10.00 -1.54
C CYS A 74 -6.39 -11.47 -1.72
N GLU A 75 -7.05 -11.82 -2.83
CA GLU A 75 -7.40 -13.20 -3.16
C GLU A 75 -6.14 -14.08 -3.31
N TRP A 76 -5.11 -13.58 -3.97
CA TRP A 76 -3.83 -14.29 -4.10
C TRP A 76 -3.22 -14.61 -2.73
N LEU A 77 -3.10 -13.60 -1.87
CA LEU A 77 -2.48 -13.76 -0.55
C LEU A 77 -3.27 -14.75 0.31
N LEU A 78 -4.59 -14.62 0.36
CA LEU A 78 -5.47 -15.55 1.07
C LEU A 78 -5.30 -17.00 0.59
N ASN A 79 -5.20 -17.22 -0.72
CA ASN A 79 -5.01 -18.56 -1.30
C ASN A 79 -3.58 -19.11 -1.12
N SER A 80 -2.59 -18.22 -0.95
CA SER A 80 -1.20 -18.62 -0.68
C SER A 80 -0.95 -19.01 0.80
N GLY A 81 -1.98 -18.94 1.64
CA GLY A 81 -1.91 -19.31 3.06
C GLY A 81 -1.62 -18.14 4.00
N SER A 82 -1.70 -16.90 3.52
CA SER A 82 -1.66 -15.71 4.38
C SER A 82 -2.87 -15.68 5.30
N THR A 83 -2.63 -15.61 6.61
CA THR A 83 -3.68 -15.35 7.60
C THR A 83 -3.85 -13.84 7.79
N PRO A 84 -5.07 -13.30 7.71
CA PRO A 84 -5.34 -11.91 8.09
C PRO A 84 -4.86 -11.63 9.52
N MET A 85 -4.09 -10.57 9.69
CA MET A 85 -3.70 -10.05 10.99
C MET A 85 -4.30 -8.65 11.14
N PHE A 86 -5.33 -8.54 11.98
CA PHE A 86 -6.20 -7.35 12.02
C PHE A 86 -6.78 -7.04 10.64
N GLU A 87 -6.65 -5.80 10.17
CA GLU A 87 -7.09 -5.33 8.85
C GLU A 87 -5.97 -5.43 7.81
N HIS A 88 -5.02 -6.36 7.95
CA HIS A 88 -3.92 -6.52 7.01
C HIS A 88 -3.71 -7.97 6.58
N LEU A 89 -3.31 -8.16 5.33
CA LEU A 89 -2.76 -9.41 4.80
C LEU A 89 -1.25 -9.28 4.64
N GLN A 90 -0.52 -10.23 5.19
CA GLN A 90 0.92 -10.34 5.03
C GLN A 90 1.24 -11.57 4.18
N GLY A 91 2.09 -11.43 3.17
CA GLY A 91 2.61 -12.55 2.40
C GLY A 91 3.68 -12.12 1.42
N LYS A 92 3.80 -12.83 0.30
CA LYS A 92 4.83 -12.60 -0.71
C LYS A 92 4.27 -11.94 -1.96
N CYS A 93 5.03 -11.02 -2.55
CA CYS A 93 4.73 -10.46 -3.86
C CYS A 93 4.71 -11.57 -4.92
N PRO A 94 3.65 -11.71 -5.75
CA PRO A 94 3.58 -12.70 -6.83
C PRO A 94 4.73 -12.59 -7.85
N GLN A 95 5.26 -11.39 -8.06
CA GLN A 95 6.26 -11.11 -9.09
C GLN A 95 7.71 -11.30 -8.62
N CYS A 96 8.04 -10.89 -7.39
CA CYS A 96 9.42 -10.85 -6.91
C CYS A 96 9.67 -11.63 -5.61
N GLU A 97 8.64 -12.27 -5.04
CA GLU A 97 8.70 -13.08 -3.81
C GLU A 97 9.17 -12.36 -2.53
N GLU A 98 9.33 -11.03 -2.60
CA GLU A 98 9.63 -10.20 -1.43
C GLU A 98 8.41 -10.05 -0.52
N ASP A 99 8.66 -9.77 0.76
CA ASP A 99 7.59 -9.56 1.73
C ASP A 99 6.72 -8.36 1.36
N MET A 100 5.41 -8.57 1.43
CA MET A 100 4.39 -7.58 1.11
C MET A 100 3.35 -7.54 2.24
N LEU A 101 2.92 -6.33 2.56
CA LEU A 101 1.79 -6.05 3.45
C LEU A 101 0.71 -5.30 2.67
N VAL A 102 -0.53 -5.78 2.77
CA VAL A 102 -1.72 -5.22 2.13
C VAL A 102 -2.73 -4.83 3.20
N ALA A 103 -3.14 -3.56 3.25
CA ALA A 103 -4.17 -3.07 4.16
C ALA A 103 -5.56 -3.29 3.54
N LEU A 104 -6.44 -3.97 4.29
CA LEU A 104 -7.79 -4.35 3.88
C LEU A 104 -8.80 -3.20 3.98
N GLU A 105 -8.44 -2.08 4.61
CA GLU A 105 -9.26 -0.85 4.63
C GLU A 105 -9.67 -0.38 3.22
N ASN A 106 -8.83 -0.70 2.22
CA ASN A 106 -9.08 -0.41 0.81
C ASN A 106 -9.91 -1.48 0.09
N PHE A 107 -10.10 -2.65 0.69
CA PHE A 107 -10.83 -3.79 0.11
C PHE A 107 -12.33 -3.71 0.40
N ASP A 108 -12.74 -3.22 1.58
CA ASP A 108 -14.15 -3.13 1.96
C ASP A 108 -14.94 -2.07 1.18
N LEU A 109 -14.27 -1.13 0.50
CA LEU A 109 -14.88 -0.20 -0.45
C LEU A 109 -15.49 -0.90 -1.69
N ILE A 110 -15.22 -2.19 -1.90
CA ILE A 110 -15.59 -2.95 -3.10
C ILE A 110 -16.87 -3.79 -2.86
N LYS A 111 -17.47 -3.75 -1.66
CA LYS A 111 -18.67 -4.54 -1.29
C LYS A 111 -20.01 -3.78 -1.29
N THR A 112 -20.13 -2.66 -1.99
CA THR A 112 -21.40 -1.91 -2.12
C THR A 112 -21.85 -1.83 -3.57
#